data_AF-A0A6B2SDJ9-F1
#
_entry.id   AF-A0A6B2SDJ9-F1
#
_cell.length_a   1.000
_cell.length_b   1.000
_cell.length_c   1.000
_cell.angle_alpha   90.00
_cell.angle_beta   90.00
_cell.angle_gamma   90.00
#
_symmetry.space_group_name_H-M   'P 1'
#
loop_
_entity.id
_entity.type
_entity.pdbx_description
1 polymer ?
#
loop_
_entity_poly.entity_id
_entity_poly.type
_entity_poly.pdbx_seq_one_letter_code
_entity_poly.pdbx_strand_id
1 'polypeptide(L)'
;MTHRRTGGRGLLAAAVAAASLLLAACTTDHTPPHVKDGRADLDLSVTGQPSSETLALVEKALVRIQRHDAEGLAKLSSDGKDAEESAEKWVARWGDAAQGPMVADFAVDPKTYVRVEIRFRGVKGYLPLTLEADTDDDWTYGIVTAEKSDKE
;
A
#
# COMPACT_ATOMS: atom_id res chain seq x y z
N MET A 1 71.97 34.25 9.83
CA MET A 1 71.66 33.40 11.00
C MET A 1 70.69 32.33 10.56
N THR A 2 71.18 31.11 10.32
CA THR A 2 70.77 29.84 10.99
C THR A 2 69.50 29.22 10.37
N HIS A 3 69.38 27.96 9.97
CA HIS A 3 70.08 26.72 10.35
C HIS A 3 69.94 25.64 9.24
N ARG A 4 70.99 24.81 9.07
CA ARG A 4 70.90 23.41 8.62
C ARG A 4 70.01 22.59 9.55
N ARG A 5 69.23 21.65 9.02
CA ARG A 5 68.97 20.29 9.56
C ARG A 5 68.31 19.43 8.48
N THR A 6 69.04 18.45 7.93
CA THR A 6 68.87 17.00 8.18
C THR A 6 67.59 16.47 7.53
N GLY A 7 67.61 15.70 6.43
CA GLY A 7 68.33 14.44 6.29
C GLY A 7 67.32 13.32 6.54
N GLY A 8 66.95 12.60 5.48
CA GLY A 8 65.69 11.86 5.37
C GLY A 8 65.58 10.58 6.19
N ARG A 9 64.38 9.99 6.12
CA ARG A 9 64.13 8.54 6.12
C ARG A 9 62.63 8.23 6.02
N GLY A 10 62.30 7.37 5.06
CA GLY A 10 61.35 6.28 5.27
C GLY A 10 59.88 6.58 4.97
N LEU A 11 59.42 6.01 3.85
CA LEU A 11 58.01 5.74 3.54
C LEU A 11 57.23 5.16 4.72
N LEU A 12 55.95 5.49 4.83
CA LEU A 12 54.85 4.52 4.92
C LEU A 12 53.52 5.25 4.62
N ALA A 13 52.75 4.64 3.74
CA ALA A 13 51.47 5.11 3.22
C ALA A 13 50.38 5.14 4.30
N ALA A 14 49.39 6.02 4.15
CA ALA A 14 47.97 5.70 4.00
C ALA A 14 47.09 6.91 4.34
N ALA A 15 45.96 6.97 3.63
CA ALA A 15 44.83 7.91 3.71
C ALA A 15 44.41 8.26 5.16
N VAL A 16 43.75 9.38 5.44
CA VAL A 16 42.30 9.55 5.25
C VAL A 16 41.97 11.03 5.02
N ALA A 17 41.37 11.34 3.87
CA ALA A 17 40.68 12.60 3.63
C ALA A 17 39.37 12.60 4.43
N ALA A 18 39.29 13.45 5.45
CA ALA A 18 38.07 13.76 6.15
C ALA A 18 37.64 15.18 5.76
N ALA A 19 36.61 15.29 4.94
CA ALA A 19 35.81 16.50 4.78
C ALA A 19 34.46 16.12 4.18
N SER A 20 33.56 15.78 5.09
CA SER A 20 32.14 15.54 4.87
C SER A 20 31.40 16.83 4.52
N LEU A 21 30.19 16.64 3.98
CA LEU A 21 29.04 17.56 3.93
C LEU A 21 28.95 18.51 2.75
N LEU A 22 28.45 18.02 1.61
CA LEU A 22 27.47 18.77 0.82
C LEU A 22 26.47 17.81 0.14
N LEU A 23 25.24 17.87 0.63
CA LEU A 23 23.95 17.72 -0.04
C LEU A 23 23.88 16.85 -1.31
N ALA A 24 23.34 15.64 -1.14
CA ALA A 24 22.20 15.13 -1.91
C ALA A 24 21.82 13.78 -1.30
N ALA A 25 20.81 13.78 -0.43
CA ALA A 25 20.12 12.54 -0.07
C ALA A 25 19.29 12.08 -1.28
N CYS A 26 19.96 11.64 -2.35
CA CYS A 26 19.42 10.59 -3.19
C CYS A 26 19.58 9.32 -2.38
N THR A 27 18.61 9.04 -1.50
CA THR A 27 18.49 7.71 -0.92
C THR A 27 18.17 6.80 -2.09
N THR A 28 19.19 6.15 -2.65
CA THR A 28 18.97 4.97 -3.45
C THR A 28 18.36 3.94 -2.51
N ASP A 29 17.03 3.91 -2.53
CA ASP A 29 16.23 2.94 -1.81
C ASP A 29 16.51 1.58 -2.46
N HIS A 30 17.52 0.90 -1.93
CA HIS A 30 17.84 -0.49 -2.24
C HIS A 30 17.05 -1.42 -1.31
N THR A 31 15.76 -1.15 -1.13
CA THR A 31 14.88 -2.14 -0.51
C THR A 31 14.61 -3.23 -1.56
N PRO A 32 14.87 -4.52 -1.25
CA PRO A 32 14.34 -5.59 -2.08
C PRO A 32 12.80 -5.46 -2.14
N PRO A 33 12.17 -5.45 -3.33
CA PRO A 33 10.80 -4.93 -3.56
C PRO A 33 9.64 -5.76 -2.96
N HIS A 34 9.92 -6.68 -2.04
CA HIS A 34 8.97 -7.67 -1.51
C HIS A 34 8.70 -7.59 0.00
N VAL A 35 9.38 -6.75 0.79
CA VAL A 35 9.33 -6.84 2.27
C VAL A 35 8.89 -5.57 3.03
N LYS A 36 8.66 -4.41 2.40
CA LYS A 36 8.29 -3.19 3.17
C LYS A 36 6.79 -3.00 3.43
N ASP A 37 5.88 -3.52 2.61
CA ASP A 37 4.48 -3.06 2.60
C ASP A 37 3.41 -4.10 2.97
N GLY A 38 3.77 -5.22 3.59
CA GLY A 38 2.77 -6.17 4.10
C GLY A 38 1.98 -6.89 2.99
N ARG A 39 2.64 -7.27 1.89
CA ARG A 39 2.08 -8.28 0.97
C ARG A 39 1.94 -9.60 1.71
N ALA A 40 0.71 -9.98 2.02
CA ALA A 40 0.38 -11.39 1.90
C ALA A 40 0.43 -11.75 0.40
N ASP A 41 0.84 -12.97 0.07
CA ASP A 41 0.71 -13.48 -1.30
C ASP A 41 -0.79 -13.61 -1.61
N LEU A 42 -1.39 -12.54 -2.12
CA LEU A 42 -2.74 -12.59 -2.65
C LEU A 42 -2.69 -13.31 -3.99
N ASP A 43 -3.41 -14.43 -4.11
CA ASP A 43 -3.71 -15.04 -5.41
C ASP A 43 -4.82 -14.20 -6.08
N LEU A 44 -4.43 -13.03 -6.61
CA LEU A 44 -5.34 -12.02 -7.15
C LEU A 44 -5.13 -11.85 -8.66
N SER A 45 -6.18 -12.11 -9.42
CA SER A 45 -6.27 -11.70 -10.83
C SER A 45 -7.01 -10.37 -10.93
N VAL A 46 -6.52 -9.47 -11.78
CA VAL A 46 -7.10 -8.12 -11.94
C VAL A 46 -7.60 -7.92 -13.36
N THR A 47 -8.83 -7.43 -13.51
CA THR A 47 -9.43 -7.04 -14.79
C THR A 47 -9.85 -5.57 -14.77
N GLY A 48 -10.04 -4.97 -15.95
CA GLY A 48 -10.35 -3.54 -16.07
C GLY A 48 -9.11 -2.66 -16.23
N GLN A 49 -9.21 -1.40 -15.78
CA GLN A 49 -8.14 -0.39 -15.90
C GLN A 49 -7.92 0.31 -14.54
N PRO A 50 -7.32 -0.38 -13.56
CA PRO A 50 -6.99 0.25 -12.28
C PRO A 50 -5.87 1.28 -12.43
N SER A 51 -5.92 2.33 -11.61
CA SER A 51 -4.72 3.13 -11.33
C SER A 51 -3.84 2.39 -10.32
N SER A 52 -2.55 2.75 -10.23
CA SER A 52 -1.65 2.17 -9.22
C SER A 52 -2.13 2.40 -7.79
N GLU A 53 -2.71 3.57 -7.51
CA GLU A 53 -3.24 3.94 -6.20
C GLU A 53 -4.47 3.11 -5.82
N THR A 54 -5.44 2.99 -6.73
CA THR A 54 -6.68 2.24 -6.49
C THR A 54 -6.41 0.74 -6.35
N LEU A 55 -5.49 0.19 -7.14
CA LEU A 55 -5.06 -1.20 -6.97
C LEU A 55 -4.40 -1.42 -5.61
N ALA A 56 -3.47 -0.55 -5.21
CA ALA A 56 -2.78 -0.69 -3.93
C ALA A 56 -3.75 -0.64 -2.73
N LEU A 57 -4.79 0.18 -2.79
CA LEU A 57 -5.82 0.24 -1.76
C LEU A 57 -6.65 -1.05 -1.70
N VAL A 58 -7.05 -1.59 -2.85
CA VAL A 58 -7.77 -2.89 -2.92
C VAL A 58 -6.89 -4.02 -2.37
N GLU A 59 -5.62 -4.09 -2.77
CA GLU A 59 -4.69 -5.10 -2.26
C GLU A 59 -4.55 -5.00 -0.72
N LYS A 60 -4.39 -3.79 -0.17
CA LYS A 60 -4.36 -3.59 1.28
C LYS A 60 -5.63 -4.08 1.97
N ALA A 61 -6.80 -3.77 1.42
CA ALA A 61 -8.08 -4.23 1.96
C ALA A 61 -8.19 -5.76 1.97
N LEU A 62 -7.82 -6.40 0.86
CA LEU A 62 -7.86 -7.86 0.73
C LEU A 62 -6.89 -8.55 1.67
N VAL A 63 -5.70 -7.98 1.91
CA VAL A 63 -4.77 -8.49 2.94
C VAL A 63 -5.41 -8.44 4.32
N ARG A 64 -6.13 -7.37 4.67
CA ARG A 64 -6.83 -7.27 5.97
C ARG A 64 -7.94 -8.29 6.08
N ILE A 65 -8.74 -8.47 5.03
CA ILE A 65 -9.80 -9.49 4.98
C ILE A 65 -9.20 -10.90 5.14
N GLN A 66 -8.16 -11.22 4.38
CA GLN A 66 -7.45 -12.50 4.47
C GLN A 66 -6.84 -12.74 5.86
N ARG A 67 -6.41 -11.70 6.56
CA ARG A 67 -5.89 -11.82 7.93
C ARG A 67 -6.95 -11.79 9.02
N HIS A 68 -8.23 -11.70 8.65
CA HIS A 68 -9.34 -11.46 9.56
C HIS A 68 -9.15 -10.22 10.45
N ASP A 69 -8.51 -9.18 9.90
CA ASP A 69 -8.14 -7.96 10.60
C ASP A 69 -9.20 -6.86 10.35
N ALA A 70 -10.30 -6.94 11.09
CA ALA A 70 -11.41 -5.99 10.97
C ALA A 70 -11.01 -4.56 11.37
N GLU A 71 -10.23 -4.39 12.44
CA GLU A 71 -9.74 -3.08 12.89
C GLU A 71 -8.85 -2.42 11.82
N GLY A 72 -7.92 -3.19 11.24
CA GLY A 72 -7.05 -2.72 10.17
C GLY A 72 -7.80 -2.42 8.88
N LEU A 73 -8.89 -3.15 8.59
CA LEU A 73 -9.78 -2.88 7.47
C LEU A 73 -10.60 -1.60 7.69
N ALA A 74 -11.13 -1.38 8.90
CA ALA A 74 -11.90 -0.18 9.23
C ALA A 74 -11.07 1.11 9.07
N LYS A 75 -9.77 1.06 9.37
CA LYS A 75 -8.83 2.19 9.17
C LYS A 75 -8.61 2.59 7.71
N LEU A 76 -8.97 1.74 6.75
CA LEU A 76 -8.92 2.05 5.31
C LEU A 76 -10.22 2.70 4.83
N SER A 77 -11.25 2.75 5.67
CA SER A 77 -12.54 3.29 5.29
C SER A 77 -12.56 4.81 5.39
N SER A 78 -13.22 5.44 4.44
CA SER A 78 -13.64 6.84 4.54
C SER A 78 -14.94 6.99 5.33
N ASP A 79 -15.65 5.89 5.58
CA ASP A 79 -16.84 5.91 6.41
C ASP A 79 -16.43 6.19 7.85
N GLY A 80 -17.15 7.08 8.53
CA GLY A 80 -16.89 7.41 9.92
C GLY A 80 -17.24 6.26 10.87
N LYS A 81 -18.01 6.58 11.92
CA LYS A 81 -18.40 5.68 13.02
C LYS A 81 -18.94 4.27 12.66
N ASP A 82 -19.36 4.01 11.42
CA ASP A 82 -19.95 2.74 10.98
C ASP A 82 -18.94 1.79 10.28
N ALA A 83 -17.69 2.24 10.09
CA ALA A 83 -16.64 1.48 9.41
C ALA A 83 -16.26 0.18 10.14
N GLU A 84 -16.25 0.18 11.47
CA GLU A 84 -15.85 -0.98 12.27
C GLU A 84 -16.84 -2.14 12.12
N GLU A 85 -18.15 -1.87 12.29
CA GLU A 85 -19.21 -2.88 12.13
C GLU A 85 -19.22 -3.46 10.71
N SER A 86 -19.02 -2.61 9.70
CA SER A 86 -18.98 -3.05 8.30
C SER A 86 -17.74 -3.90 8.01
N ALA A 87 -16.58 -3.51 8.54
CA ALA A 87 -15.34 -4.28 8.43
C ALA A 87 -15.46 -5.66 9.11
N GLU A 88 -16.07 -5.74 10.29
CA GLU A 88 -16.35 -7.00 10.98
C GLU A 88 -17.23 -7.92 10.12
N LYS A 89 -18.32 -7.39 9.54
CA LYS A 89 -19.21 -8.17 8.65
C LYS A 89 -18.47 -8.68 7.43
N TRP A 90 -17.60 -7.88 6.83
CA TRP A 90 -16.83 -8.27 5.65
C TRP A 90 -15.80 -9.34 5.97
N VAL A 91 -15.05 -9.18 7.06
CA VAL A 91 -14.10 -10.20 7.54
C VAL A 91 -14.83 -11.51 7.84
N ALA A 92 -15.95 -11.46 8.56
CA ALA A 92 -16.72 -12.65 8.91
C ALA A 92 -17.26 -13.37 7.66
N ARG A 93 -17.68 -12.61 6.63
CA ARG A 93 -18.25 -13.18 5.41
C ARG A 93 -17.21 -13.70 4.42
N TRP A 94 -16.08 -13.02 4.29
CA TRP A 94 -15.14 -13.21 3.19
C TRP A 94 -13.73 -13.63 3.61
N GLY A 95 -13.38 -13.59 4.90
CA GLY A 95 -12.02 -13.88 5.36
C GLY A 95 -11.52 -15.28 4.98
N ASP A 96 -12.37 -16.30 5.12
CA ASP A 96 -12.05 -17.68 4.71
C ASP A 96 -11.93 -17.79 3.18
N ALA A 97 -12.81 -17.09 2.45
CA ALA A 97 -12.81 -17.08 0.99
C ALA A 97 -11.55 -16.39 0.42
N ALA A 98 -11.05 -15.36 1.13
CA ALA A 98 -9.85 -14.60 0.78
C ALA A 98 -8.55 -15.38 0.97
N GLN A 99 -8.58 -16.57 1.58
CA GLN A 99 -7.44 -17.51 1.58
C GLN A 99 -7.20 -18.12 0.19
N GLY A 100 -8.22 -18.08 -0.68
CA GLY A 100 -8.19 -18.66 -2.01
C GLY A 100 -8.01 -17.63 -3.13
N PRO A 101 -8.01 -18.12 -4.38
CA PRO A 101 -7.90 -17.28 -5.56
C PRO A 101 -9.06 -16.29 -5.68
N MET A 102 -8.73 -15.05 -6.05
CA MET A 102 -9.64 -13.91 -6.16
C MET A 102 -9.53 -13.26 -7.54
N VAL A 103 -10.63 -12.65 -7.98
CA VAL A 103 -10.66 -11.79 -9.17
C VAL A 103 -11.20 -10.42 -8.75
N ALA A 104 -10.44 -9.36 -8.97
CA ALA A 104 -10.88 -7.98 -8.81
C ALA A 104 -11.18 -7.37 -10.17
N ASP A 105 -12.44 -6.98 -10.38
CA ASP A 105 -12.90 -6.35 -11.61
C ASP A 105 -13.11 -4.85 -11.40
N PHE A 106 -12.23 -4.04 -12.01
CA PHE A 106 -12.26 -2.58 -11.88
C PHE A 106 -13.16 -1.97 -12.97
N ALA A 107 -14.31 -1.47 -12.55
CA ALA A 107 -15.20 -0.68 -13.37
C ALA A 107 -14.99 0.81 -13.07
N VAL A 108 -14.45 1.53 -14.04
CA VAL A 108 -14.36 2.99 -13.97
C VAL A 108 -15.75 3.55 -14.25
N ASP A 109 -16.32 4.24 -13.27
CA ASP A 109 -17.52 5.04 -13.47
C ASP A 109 -17.11 6.40 -14.09
N PRO A 110 -17.89 6.98 -15.01
CA PRO A 110 -17.67 8.36 -15.46
C PRO A 110 -17.73 9.42 -14.34
N LYS A 111 -18.21 9.06 -13.14
CA LYS A 111 -18.19 9.88 -11.93
C LYS A 111 -16.94 9.57 -11.08
N THR A 112 -16.60 10.48 -10.17
CA THR A 112 -15.35 10.55 -9.36
C THR A 112 -15.02 9.33 -8.46
N TYR A 113 -15.69 8.19 -8.61
CA TYR A 113 -15.48 6.99 -7.80
C TYR A 113 -15.14 5.78 -8.67
N VAL A 114 -14.32 4.87 -8.12
CA VAL A 114 -13.96 3.61 -8.76
C VAL A 114 -14.72 2.48 -8.11
N ARG A 115 -15.47 1.70 -8.91
CA ARG A 115 -16.17 0.51 -8.43
C ARG A 115 -15.32 -0.73 -8.69
N VAL A 116 -15.21 -1.59 -7.69
CA VAL A 116 -14.46 -2.84 -7.78
C VAL A 116 -15.32 -3.98 -7.28
N GLU A 117 -15.49 -5.01 -8.09
CA GLU A 117 -16.14 -6.25 -7.67
C GLU A 117 -15.08 -7.32 -7.39
N ILE A 118 -15.04 -7.84 -6.17
CA ILE A 118 -14.15 -8.94 -5.80
C ILE A 118 -14.92 -10.25 -5.80
N ARG A 119 -14.54 -11.17 -6.69
CA ARG A 119 -15.09 -12.54 -6.75
C ARG A 119 -14.09 -13.50 -6.14
N PHE A 120 -14.55 -14.32 -5.20
CA PHE A 120 -13.75 -15.37 -4.57
C PHE A 120 -14.05 -16.71 -5.23
N ARG A 121 -13.02 -17.47 -5.59
CA ARG A 121 -13.19 -18.77 -6.27
C ARG A 121 -14.00 -19.73 -5.40
N GLY A 122 -15.04 -20.33 -6.00
CA GLY A 122 -15.88 -21.33 -5.33
C GLY A 122 -16.94 -20.76 -4.40
N VAL A 123 -17.01 -19.43 -4.24
CA VAL A 123 -18.03 -18.76 -3.42
C VAL A 123 -19.05 -18.07 -4.32
N LYS A 124 -20.34 -18.13 -3.94
CA LYS A 124 -21.40 -17.41 -4.64
C LYS A 124 -21.44 -15.95 -4.17
N GLY A 125 -21.56 -15.03 -5.12
CA GLY A 125 -21.60 -13.59 -4.87
C GLY A 125 -20.23 -12.92 -5.03
N TYR A 126 -20.17 -11.65 -4.66
CA TYR A 126 -18.97 -10.83 -4.72
C TYR A 126 -18.97 -9.82 -3.57
N LEU A 127 -17.79 -9.30 -3.24
CA LEU A 127 -17.61 -8.15 -2.36
C LEU A 127 -17.54 -6.88 -3.23
N PRO A 128 -18.53 -5.97 -3.14
CA PRO A 128 -18.44 -4.67 -3.77
C PRO A 128 -17.53 -3.75 -2.94
N LEU A 129 -16.59 -3.07 -3.60
CA LEU A 129 -15.82 -1.96 -3.05
C LEU A 129 -16.10 -0.71 -3.88
N THR A 130 -16.33 0.41 -3.20
CA THR A 130 -16.34 1.73 -3.83
C THR A 130 -15.18 2.52 -3.27
N LEU A 131 -14.32 3.03 -4.16
CA LEU A 131 -13.19 3.87 -3.80
C LEU A 131 -13.55 5.31 -4.14
N GLU A 132 -13.58 6.17 -3.13
CA GLU A 132 -13.85 7.61 -3.28
C GLU A 132 -12.53 8.37 -3.06
N ALA A 133 -12.24 9.33 -3.93
CA ALA A 133 -11.12 10.25 -3.72
C ALA A 133 -11.52 11.28 -2.66
N ASP A 134 -10.76 11.34 -1.56
CA ASP A 134 -10.95 12.39 -0.56
C ASP A 134 -10.51 13.73 -1.15
N THR A 135 -11.42 14.72 -1.17
CA THR A 135 -11.20 16.02 -1.79
C THR A 135 -10.60 17.05 -0.84
N ASP A 136 -10.48 16.72 0.44
CA ASP A 136 -10.34 17.76 1.46
C ASP A 136 -8.89 18.09 1.87
N ASP A 137 -7.85 17.28 1.60
CA ASP A 137 -6.45 17.78 1.77
C ASP A 137 -5.26 16.97 1.18
N ASP A 138 -5.45 15.80 0.59
CA ASP A 138 -4.43 15.09 -0.18
C ASP A 138 -5.21 13.99 -0.92
N TRP A 139 -5.03 13.77 -2.22
CA TRP A 139 -5.91 12.90 -3.03
C TRP A 139 -5.81 11.42 -2.60
N THR A 140 -6.36 11.09 -1.45
CA THR A 140 -6.26 9.79 -0.80
C THR A 140 -7.57 9.08 -1.03
N TYR A 141 -7.51 7.92 -1.68
CA TYR A 141 -8.68 7.07 -1.82
C TYR A 141 -8.97 6.35 -0.49
N GLY A 142 -10.23 6.24 -0.13
CA GLY A 142 -10.67 5.34 0.94
C GLY A 142 -11.82 4.44 0.48
N ILE A 143 -12.08 3.40 1.27
CA ILE A 143 -13.07 2.37 0.94
C ILE A 143 -14.40 2.72 1.60
N VAL A 144 -15.45 2.81 0.81
CA VAL A 144 -16.81 2.87 1.33
C VAL A 144 -17.25 1.43 1.62
N THR A 145 -17.45 1.16 2.90
CA THR A 145 -17.85 -0.14 3.45
C THR A 145 -19.36 -0.27 3.57
N ALA A 146 -20.06 0.87 3.63
CA ALA A 146 -21.51 0.91 3.50
C ALA A 146 -21.93 0.61 2.05
N GLU A 147 -22.84 -0.34 1.87
CA GLU A 147 -23.63 -0.39 0.65
C GLU A 147 -24.44 0.90 0.60
N LYS A 148 -23.94 1.94 -0.10
CA LYS A 148 -24.76 3.12 -0.38
C LYS A 148 -25.91 2.60 -1.22
N SER A 149 -27.06 2.39 -0.57
CA SER A 149 -28.30 2.10 -1.28
C SER A 149 -28.47 3.21 -2.29
N ASP A 150 -28.39 2.86 -3.57
CA ASP A 150 -28.82 3.72 -4.67
C ASP A 150 -30.24 4.16 -4.34
N LYS A 151 -30.40 5.38 -3.82
CA LYS A 151 -31.69 6.05 -3.83
C LYS A 151 -31.90 6.49 -5.27
N GLU A 152 -32.56 5.61 -6.01
CA GLU A 152 -33.29 5.96 -7.24
C GLU A 152 -34.25 7.12 -6.98
#